data_AF-A0A1G0FQ92-F1
#
_entry.id   AF-A0A1G0FQ92-F1
#
_cell.length_a   1.000
_cell.length_b   1.000
_cell.length_c   1.000
_cell.angle_alpha   90.00
_cell.angle_beta   90.00
_cell.angle_gamma   90.00
#
_symmetry.space_group_name_H-M   'P 1'
#
loop_
_entity.id
_entity.type
_entity.pdbx_description
1 polymer ?
#
loop_
_entity_poly.entity_id
_entity_poly.type
_entity_poly.pdbx_seq_one_letter_code
_entity_poly.pdbx_strand_id
1 'polypeptide(L)'
;MDSYIARTMGPWIVLAVIVFAVLCVFAYQFDQKKKTEKLAIARAYQDALDHLAQHPTDPSARLGCLERGRTFYAMAIPDTFTLVVGERTFGTQDYQNNTAGREARITADIEARIGHLKVG
;
A
#
# COMPACT_ATOMS: atom_id res chain seq x y z
N MET A 1 -22.07 17.70 -47.53
CA MET A 1 -21.59 16.42 -46.95
C MET A 1 -21.34 16.55 -45.45
N ASP A 2 -20.83 17.69 -44.97
CA ASP A 2 -20.49 17.94 -43.56
C ASP A 2 -21.68 17.87 -42.57
N SER A 3 -22.86 18.34 -43.00
CA SER A 3 -24.08 18.33 -42.18
C SER A 3 -24.69 16.93 -41.96
N TYR A 4 -24.33 15.94 -42.79
CA TYR A 4 -24.72 14.54 -42.60
C TYR A 4 -23.80 13.84 -41.60
N ILE A 5 -22.50 14.12 -41.66
CA ILE A 5 -21.48 13.58 -40.74
C ILE A 5 -21.72 14.10 -39.32
N ALA A 6 -22.06 15.38 -39.14
CA ALA A 6 -22.38 15.93 -37.83
C ALA A 6 -23.63 15.30 -37.18
N ARG A 7 -24.66 14.97 -37.99
CA ARG A 7 -25.89 14.31 -37.52
C ARG A 7 -25.70 12.84 -37.14
N THR A 8 -24.82 12.13 -37.84
CA THR A 8 -24.55 10.71 -37.55
C THR A 8 -23.49 10.53 -36.49
N MET A 9 -22.48 11.39 -36.40
CA MET A 9 -21.38 11.27 -35.42
C MET A 9 -21.65 11.97 -34.07
N GLY A 10 -22.53 12.98 -34.03
CA GLY A 10 -22.89 13.70 -32.79
C GLY A 10 -23.35 12.78 -31.64
N PRO A 11 -24.28 11.83 -31.87
CA PRO A 11 -24.72 10.90 -30.84
C PRO A 11 -23.62 9.98 -30.31
N TRP A 12 -22.69 9.54 -31.18
CA TRP A 12 -21.57 8.68 -30.78
C TRP A 12 -20.52 9.43 -29.98
N ILE A 13 -20.26 10.71 -30.30
CA ILE A 13 -19.37 11.57 -29.51
C ILE A 13 -19.96 11.77 -28.11
N VAL A 14 -21.26 12.06 -28.01
CA VAL A 14 -21.95 12.19 -26.71
C VAL A 14 -21.88 10.88 -25.91
N LEU A 15 -22.12 9.75 -26.56
CA LEU A 15 -21.98 8.42 -25.93
C LEU A 15 -20.55 8.20 -25.41
N ALA A 16 -19.53 8.51 -26.21
CA ALA A 16 -18.13 8.35 -25.83
C ALA A 16 -17.75 9.22 -24.61
N VAL A 17 -18.26 10.46 -24.55
CA VAL A 17 -18.05 11.35 -23.39
C VAL A 17 -18.71 10.79 -22.14
N ILE A 18 -19.92 10.23 -22.24
CA ILE A 18 -20.61 9.59 -21.11
C ILE A 18 -19.83 8.37 -20.62
N VAL A 19 -19.40 7.49 -21.53
CA VAL A 19 -18.59 6.31 -21.16
C VAL A 19 -17.28 6.74 -20.49
N PHE A 20 -16.59 7.74 -21.04
CA PHE A 20 -15.37 8.26 -20.44
C PHE A 20 -15.60 8.82 -19.03
N ALA A 21 -16.66 9.62 -18.83
CA ALA A 21 -17.00 10.17 -17.52
C ALA A 21 -17.28 9.05 -16.50
N VAL A 22 -18.00 8.00 -16.89
CA VAL A 22 -18.26 6.83 -16.04
C VAL A 22 -16.95 6.12 -15.68
N LEU A 23 -16.06 5.89 -16.64
CA LEU A 23 -14.75 5.27 -16.39
C LEU A 23 -13.88 6.11 -15.44
N CYS A 24 -13.90 7.44 -15.56
CA CYS A 24 -13.20 8.33 -14.63
C CYS A 24 -13.74 8.21 -13.20
N VAL A 25 -15.05 8.10 -13.01
CA VAL A 25 -15.66 7.90 -11.68
C VAL A 25 -15.25 6.56 -11.08
N PHE A 26 -15.24 5.49 -11.88
CA PHE A 26 -14.77 4.18 -11.42
C PHE A 26 -13.29 4.21 -11.04
N ALA A 27 -12.44 4.86 -11.85
CA ALA A 27 -11.02 5.01 -11.55
C ALA A 27 -10.80 5.79 -10.24
N TYR A 28 -11.57 6.87 -10.03
CA TYR A 28 -11.51 7.64 -8.79
C TYR A 28 -11.94 6.83 -7.56
N GLN A 29 -13.04 6.09 -7.63
CA GLN A 29 -13.47 5.24 -6.52
C GLN A 29 -12.45 4.14 -6.21
N PHE A 30 -11.83 3.56 -7.24
CA PHE A 30 -10.81 2.55 -7.07
C PHE A 30 -9.55 3.10 -6.38
N ASP A 31 -9.10 4.31 -6.76
CA ASP A 31 -7.99 4.99 -6.10
C ASP A 31 -8.29 5.28 -4.62
N GLN A 32 -9.50 5.77 -4.33
CA GLN A 32 -9.92 6.02 -2.95
C GLN A 32 -10.01 4.75 -2.11
N LYS A 33 -10.53 3.64 -2.68
CA LYS A 33 -10.55 2.33 -2.01
C LYS A 33 -9.14 1.88 -1.64
N LYS A 34 -8.18 1.97 -2.58
CA LYS A 34 -6.77 1.62 -2.31
C LYS A 34 -6.14 2.47 -1.22
N LYS A 35 -6.41 3.77 -1.20
CA LYS A 35 -5.92 4.67 -0.13
C LYS A 35 -6.49 4.27 1.23
N THR A 36 -7.78 3.98 1.28
CA THR A 36 -8.48 3.59 2.52
C THR A 36 -7.95 2.26 3.05
N GLU A 37 -7.70 1.29 2.18
CA GLU A 37 -7.14 -0.02 2.52
C GLU A 37 -5.73 0.10 3.13
N LYS A 38 -4.85 0.90 2.51
CA LYS A 38 -3.51 1.18 3.05
C LYS A 38 -3.57 1.80 4.44
N LEU A 39 -4.49 2.73 4.64
CA LEU A 39 -4.68 3.41 5.92
C LEU A 39 -5.24 2.46 6.99
N ALA A 40 -6.14 1.54 6.61
CA ALA A 40 -6.66 0.52 7.51
C ALA A 40 -5.56 -0.45 7.98
N ILE A 41 -4.67 -0.88 7.07
CA ILE A 41 -3.54 -1.75 7.42
C ILE A 41 -2.54 -1.02 8.33
N ALA A 42 -2.26 0.26 8.06
CA ALA A 42 -1.41 1.08 8.92
C ALA A 42 -1.96 1.22 10.35
N ARG A 43 -3.28 1.49 10.48
CA ARG A 43 -3.94 1.54 11.78
C ARG A 43 -3.93 0.20 12.50
N ALA A 44 -4.21 -0.90 11.79
CA ALA A 44 -4.20 -2.23 12.39
C ALA A 44 -2.81 -2.63 12.94
N TYR A 45 -1.73 -2.16 12.31
CA TYR A 45 -0.38 -2.37 12.84
C TYR A 45 -0.11 -1.50 14.07
N GLN A 46 -0.55 -0.23 14.05
CA GLN A 46 -0.43 0.66 15.19
C GLN A 46 -1.21 0.15 16.41
N ASP A 47 -2.45 -0.29 16.24
CA ASP A 47 -3.27 -0.86 17.31
C ASP A 47 -2.61 -2.12 17.90
N ALA A 48 -1.98 -2.95 17.06
CA ALA A 48 -1.25 -4.13 17.52
C ALA A 48 0.03 -3.78 18.30
N LEU A 49 0.73 -2.70 17.92
CA LEU A 49 1.86 -2.17 18.67
C LEU A 49 1.42 -1.61 20.03
N ASP A 50 0.30 -0.90 20.08
CA ASP A 50 -0.26 -0.35 21.32
C ASP A 50 -0.73 -1.46 22.27
N HIS A 51 -1.35 -2.52 21.72
CA HIS A 51 -1.72 -3.72 22.49
C HIS A 51 -0.48 -4.45 23.03
N LEU A 52 0.58 -4.57 22.22
CA LEU A 52 1.86 -5.15 22.66
C LEU A 52 2.54 -4.30 23.73
N ALA A 53 2.44 -2.97 23.66
CA ALA A 53 2.97 -2.08 24.68
C ALA A 53 2.26 -2.25 26.03
N GLN A 54 0.96 -2.55 26.03
CA GLN A 54 0.18 -2.84 27.24
C GLN A 54 0.46 -4.25 27.80
N HIS A 55 0.80 -5.21 26.93
CA HIS A 55 1.07 -6.61 27.30
C HIS A 55 2.44 -7.09 26.75
N PRO A 56 3.57 -6.51 27.21
CA PRO A 56 4.89 -6.72 26.58
C PRO A 56 5.44 -8.13 26.74
N THR A 57 4.95 -8.89 27.71
CA THR A 57 5.37 -10.27 27.97
C THR A 57 4.42 -11.31 27.37
N ASP A 58 3.31 -10.90 26.75
CA ASP A 58 2.34 -11.82 26.17
C ASP A 58 2.82 -12.28 24.77
N PRO A 59 3.10 -13.60 24.59
CA PRO A 59 3.51 -14.13 23.30
C PRO A 59 2.42 -13.99 22.22
N SER A 60 1.14 -13.98 22.60
CA SER A 60 0.03 -13.83 21.65
C SER A 60 -0.05 -12.41 21.08
N ALA A 61 0.14 -11.39 21.93
CA ALA A 61 0.25 -10.00 21.50
C ALA A 61 1.46 -9.78 20.59
N ARG A 62 2.60 -10.44 20.88
CA ARG A 62 3.81 -10.34 20.06
C ARG A 62 3.65 -10.99 18.69
N LEU A 63 3.02 -12.16 18.61
CA LEU A 63 2.70 -12.83 17.35
C LEU A 63 1.72 -12.00 16.51
N GLY A 64 0.65 -11.47 17.11
CA GLY A 64 -0.30 -10.60 16.41
C GLY A 64 0.35 -9.34 15.86
N CYS A 65 1.26 -8.72 16.62
CA CYS A 65 2.02 -7.56 16.16
C CYS A 65 2.96 -7.89 14.99
N LEU A 66 3.63 -9.06 15.02
CA LEU A 66 4.48 -9.52 13.92
C LEU A 66 3.69 -9.73 12.63
N GLU A 67 2.52 -10.38 12.71
CA GLU A 67 1.66 -10.63 11.55
C GLU A 67 1.16 -9.32 10.91
N ARG A 68 0.69 -8.37 11.73
CA ARG A 68 0.26 -7.05 11.24
C ARG A 68 1.42 -6.23 10.69
N GLY A 69 2.60 -6.34 11.31
CA GLY A 69 3.84 -5.73 10.82
C GLY A 69 4.24 -6.25 9.44
N ARG A 70 4.13 -7.56 9.21
CA ARG A 70 4.37 -8.16 7.88
C ARG A 70 3.47 -7.55 6.82
N THR A 71 2.17 -7.42 7.10
CA THR A 71 1.22 -6.81 6.16
C THR A 71 1.55 -5.34 5.89
N PHE A 72 1.91 -4.58 6.93
CA PHE A 72 2.28 -3.17 6.79
C PHE A 72 3.56 -2.97 5.95
N TYR A 73 4.64 -3.68 6.30
CA TYR A 73 5.91 -3.54 5.60
C TYR A 73 5.90 -4.17 4.21
N ALA A 74 5.01 -5.11 3.90
CA ALA A 74 4.77 -5.59 2.54
C ALA A 74 4.24 -4.49 1.62
N MET A 75 3.48 -3.52 2.14
CA MET A 75 3.03 -2.37 1.34
C MET A 75 4.08 -1.25 1.24
N ALA A 76 4.89 -1.07 2.28
CA ALA A 76 5.83 0.04 2.38
C ALA A 76 7.17 -0.25 1.68
N ILE A 77 7.60 -1.52 1.68
CA ILE A 77 8.85 -1.94 1.07
C ILE A 77 8.50 -2.82 -0.14
N PRO A 78 8.65 -2.32 -1.37
CA PRO A 78 8.35 -3.10 -2.56
C PRO A 78 9.32 -4.29 -2.68
N ASP A 79 8.79 -5.44 -3.09
CA ASP A 79 9.57 -6.67 -3.28
C ASP A 79 10.64 -6.54 -4.37
N THR A 80 10.40 -5.63 -5.31
CA THR A 80 11.29 -5.30 -6.41
C THR A 80 11.52 -3.79 -6.44
N PHE A 81 12.75 -3.40 -6.78
CA PHE A 81 12.99 -2.03 -7.21
C PHE A 81 13.75 -2.03 -8.53
N THR A 82 13.36 -1.11 -9.40
CA THR A 82 14.09 -0.83 -10.63
C THR A 82 15.14 0.20 -10.31
N LEU A 83 16.41 -0.17 -10.46
CA LEU A 83 17.52 0.71 -10.20
C LEU A 83 17.64 1.67 -11.40
N VAL A 84 17.15 2.89 -11.24
CA VAL A 84 17.22 3.94 -12.27
C VAL A 84 18.40 4.85 -11.90
N VAL A 85 19.51 4.75 -12.66
CA VAL A 85 20.65 5.68 -12.55
C VAL A 85 20.66 6.57 -13.79
N GLY A 86 20.28 7.83 -13.62
CA GLY A 86 20.04 8.73 -14.75
C GLY A 86 18.84 8.27 -15.59
N GLU A 87 18.99 8.18 -16.91
CA GLU A 87 17.93 7.69 -17.82
C GLU A 87 17.99 6.17 -18.09
N ARG A 88 18.94 5.45 -17.48
CA ARG A 88 19.13 4.01 -17.72
C ARG A 88 18.53 3.18 -16.60
N THR A 89 17.57 2.33 -16.98
CA THR A 89 16.97 1.33 -16.11
C THR A 89 17.88 0.08 -16.05
N PHE A 90 18.59 -0.11 -14.94
CA PHE A 90 19.47 -1.27 -14.71
C PHE A 90 18.67 -2.47 -14.16
N GLY A 91 17.69 -2.93 -14.93
CA GLY A 91 16.89 -4.11 -14.60
C GLY A 91 16.05 -4.00 -13.32
N THR A 92 15.15 -4.96 -13.16
CA THR A 92 14.35 -5.13 -11.94
C THR A 92 15.08 -6.13 -11.06
N GLN A 93 15.63 -5.69 -9.93
CA GLN A 93 16.25 -6.61 -8.98
C GLN A 93 15.15 -7.15 -8.04
N ASP A 94 14.92 -8.46 -8.09
CA ASP A 94 14.14 -9.17 -7.09
C ASP A 94 14.95 -9.20 -5.79
N TYR A 95 14.45 -8.55 -4.75
CA TYR A 95 14.98 -8.77 -3.42
C TYR A 95 14.46 -10.13 -2.92
N GLN A 96 15.08 -11.23 -3.36
CA GLN A 96 14.93 -12.53 -2.67
C GLN A 96 15.31 -12.46 -1.17
N ASN A 97 15.92 -11.34 -0.73
CA ASN A 97 16.32 -11.06 0.65
C ASN A 97 15.47 -9.98 1.37
N ASN A 98 14.39 -9.46 0.78
CA ASN A 98 13.57 -8.41 1.44
C ASN A 98 12.74 -8.96 2.59
N THR A 99 12.44 -10.26 2.59
CA THR A 99 11.67 -10.89 3.67
C THR A 99 12.47 -10.88 4.97
N ALA A 100 13.75 -11.26 4.94
CA ALA A 100 14.62 -11.19 6.12
C ALA A 100 14.86 -9.74 6.59
N GLY A 101 15.05 -8.80 5.65
CA GLY A 101 15.17 -7.38 5.96
C GLY A 101 13.90 -6.76 6.58
N ARG A 102 12.72 -7.19 6.12
CA ARG A 102 11.43 -6.81 6.70
C ARG A 102 11.26 -7.37 8.10
N GLU A 103 11.51 -8.66 8.30
CA GLU A 103 11.45 -9.29 9.63
C GLU A 103 12.39 -8.61 10.64
N ALA A 104 13.62 -8.27 10.22
CA ALA A 104 14.57 -7.56 11.06
C ALA A 104 14.09 -6.15 11.44
N ARG A 105 13.49 -5.40 10.49
CA ARG A 105 12.91 -4.08 10.76
C ARG A 105 11.69 -4.16 11.67
N ILE A 106 10.79 -5.13 11.46
CA ILE A 106 9.63 -5.35 12.33
C ILE A 106 10.09 -5.67 13.74
N THR A 107 11.08 -6.55 13.88
CA THR A 107 11.63 -6.94 15.19
C THR A 107 12.30 -5.76 15.88
N ALA A 108 13.10 -4.97 15.17
CA ALA A 108 13.74 -3.78 15.72
C ALA A 108 12.71 -2.72 16.17
N ASP A 109 11.62 -2.54 15.43
CA ASP A 109 10.55 -1.60 15.78
C ASP A 109 9.77 -2.05 17.03
N ILE A 110 9.46 -3.35 17.12
CA ILE A 110 8.87 -3.97 18.32
C ILE A 110 9.80 -3.82 19.53
N GLU A 111 11.09 -4.10 19.35
CA GLU A 111 12.09 -4.00 20.42
C GLU A 111 12.32 -2.56 20.87
N ALA A 112 12.29 -1.58 19.96
CA ALA A 112 12.33 -0.17 20.32
C ALA A 112 11.12 0.20 21.19
N ARG A 113 9.91 -0.18 20.78
CA ARG A 113 8.67 0.09 21.53
C ARG A 113 8.67 -0.54 22.93
N ILE A 114 9.08 -1.79 23.05
CA ILE A 114 9.14 -2.50 24.35
C ILE A 114 10.32 -2.00 25.18
N GLY A 115 11.45 -1.68 24.54
CA GLY A 115 12.67 -1.19 25.19
C GLY A 115 12.46 0.15 25.90
N HIS A 116 11.65 1.04 25.34
CA HIS A 116 11.28 2.31 25.98
C HIS A 116 10.38 2.13 27.23
N LEU A 117 9.67 1.02 27.38
CA LEU A 117 8.87 0.71 28.58
C LEU A 117 9.72 0.24 29.77
N LYS A 118 10.96 -0.20 29.55
CA LYS A 118 11.88 -0.64 30.61
C LYS A 118 12.63 0.49 31.32
N VAL A 119 12.51 1.74 30.84
CA VAL A 119 13.22 2.92 31.38
C VAL A 119 12.30 3.81 32.24
N GLY A 120 11.10 3.34 32.59
CA GLY A 120 10.16 4.00 33.50
C GLY A 120 10.22 3.46 34.91
#